data_AF-A0A443IQP3-F1
#
_entry.id   AF-A0A443IQP3-F1
#
_cell.length_a   1.000
_cell.length_b   1.000
_cell.length_c   1.000
_cell.angle_alpha   90.00
_cell.angle_beta   90.00
_cell.angle_gamma   90.00
#
_symmetry.space_group_name_H-M   'P 1'
#
loop_
_entity.id
_entity.type
_entity.pdbx_description
1 polymer ?
#
loop_
_entity_poly.entity_id
_entity_poly.type
_entity_poly.pdbx_seq_one_letter_code
_entity_poly.pdbx_strand_id
1 'polypeptide(L)'
;MKKIEGYAAELMKDIIYDGESVLEIEGKRYHITFFEEPETTVNEDIETDPELKGKLIQAKREIKDGHVFSTVDVLKMIDRGEI
;
A
#
# COMPACT_ATOMS: atom_id res chain seq x y z
N MET A 1 -23.49 6.93 -5.50
CA MET A 1 -22.87 5.65 -5.08
C MET A 1 -23.54 5.18 -3.79
N LYS A 2 -23.92 3.90 -3.70
CA LYS A 2 -24.40 3.30 -2.44
C LYS A 2 -23.18 2.85 -1.63
N LYS A 3 -23.12 3.22 -0.35
CA LYS A 3 -22.12 2.66 0.58
C LYS A 3 -22.55 1.25 0.97
N ILE A 4 -21.55 0.38 1.10
CA ILE A 4 -21.70 -1.00 1.54
C ILE A 4 -20.97 -1.09 2.88
N GLU A 5 -21.63 -1.59 3.91
CA GLU A 5 -21.13 -1.58 5.29
C GLU A 5 -21.35 -2.94 5.94
N GLY A 6 -20.62 -3.20 7.03
CA GLY A 6 -20.70 -4.45 7.79
C GLY A 6 -20.20 -5.66 7.00
N TYR A 7 -20.82 -6.82 7.25
CA TYR A 7 -20.44 -8.10 6.66
C TYR A 7 -20.34 -8.08 5.13
N ALA A 8 -21.22 -7.33 4.46
CA ALA A 8 -21.18 -7.19 3.00
C ALA A 8 -19.92 -6.47 2.49
N ALA A 9 -19.33 -5.58 3.29
CA ALA A 9 -18.09 -4.90 2.94
C ALA A 9 -16.86 -5.80 3.15
N GLU A 10 -16.87 -6.67 4.18
CA GLU A 10 -15.80 -7.64 4.40
C GLU A 10 -15.77 -8.70 3.32
N LEU A 11 -16.92 -9.28 2.99
CA LEU A 11 -17.05 -10.21 1.87
C LEU A 11 -16.49 -9.62 0.57
N MET A 12 -16.87 -8.38 0.24
CA MET A 12 -16.33 -7.73 -0.96
C MET A 12 -14.81 -7.54 -0.93
N LYS A 13 -14.20 -7.28 0.23
CA LYS A 13 -12.74 -7.17 0.35
C LYS A 13 -12.07 -8.51 0.07
N ASP A 14 -12.58 -9.59 0.64
CA ASP A 14 -12.00 -10.92 0.48
C ASP A 14 -12.09 -11.38 -0.98
N ILE A 15 -13.23 -11.13 -1.64
CA ILE A 15 -13.44 -11.42 -3.06
C ILE A 15 -12.44 -10.66 -3.95
N ILE A 16 -12.23 -9.37 -3.67
CA ILE A 16 -11.25 -8.54 -4.37
C ILE A 16 -9.83 -9.07 -4.14
N TYR A 17 -9.51 -9.50 -2.91
CA TYR A 17 -8.19 -9.97 -2.54
C TYR A 17 -7.84 -11.34 -3.12
N ASP A 18 -8.80 -12.25 -3.15
CA ASP A 18 -8.63 -13.63 -3.64
C ASP A 18 -8.67 -13.74 -5.18
N GLY A 19 -8.97 -12.63 -5.87
CA GLY A 19 -9.08 -12.61 -7.34
C GLY A 19 -10.26 -13.43 -7.87
N GLU A 20 -11.21 -13.78 -7.00
CA GLU A 20 -12.43 -14.49 -7.39
C GLU A 20 -13.36 -13.53 -8.14
N SER A 21 -13.54 -13.77 -9.43
CA SER A 21 -14.39 -12.95 -10.30
C SER A 21 -15.84 -13.40 -10.36
N VAL A 22 -16.21 -14.50 -9.67
CA VAL A 22 -17.56 -15.09 -9.74
C VAL A 22 -18.11 -15.36 -8.34
N LEU A 23 -19.30 -14.84 -8.07
CA LEU A 23 -20.02 -15.00 -6.80
C LEU A 23 -21.38 -15.64 -6.99
N GLU A 24 -21.82 -16.42 -6.01
CA GLU A 24 -23.20 -16.90 -5.93
C GLU A 24 -23.95 -16.17 -4.82
N ILE A 25 -25.03 -15.48 -5.17
CA ILE A 25 -25.94 -14.82 -4.23
C ILE A 25 -27.36 -15.32 -4.53
N GLU A 26 -28.00 -15.94 -3.54
CA GLU A 26 -29.36 -16.52 -3.67
C GLU A 26 -29.50 -17.49 -4.86
N GLY A 27 -28.48 -18.31 -5.11
CA GLY A 27 -28.48 -19.29 -6.22
C GLY A 27 -28.27 -18.68 -7.61
N LYS A 28 -28.00 -17.37 -7.70
CA LYS A 28 -27.63 -16.69 -8.95
C LYS A 28 -26.15 -16.38 -8.95
N ARG A 29 -25.49 -16.68 -10.07
CA ARG A 29 -24.08 -16.36 -10.29
C ARG A 29 -23.93 -14.96 -10.87
N TYR A 30 -23.03 -14.18 -10.28
CA TYR A 30 -22.67 -12.82 -10.67
C TYR A 30 -21.17 -12.76 -10.98
N HIS A 31 -20.79 -12.05 -12.04
CA HIS A 31 -19.39 -11.79 -12.36
C HIS A 31 -19.01 -10.39 -11.89
N ILE A 32 -17.98 -10.28 -11.06
CA ILE A 32 -17.40 -9.01 -10.63
C ILE A 32 -16.21 -8.69 -11.53
N THR A 33 -16.19 -7.46 -12.03
CA THR A 33 -15.07 -6.90 -12.75
C THR A 33 -14.89 -5.46 -12.31
N PHE A 34 -13.65 -4.98 -12.32
CA PHE A 34 -13.38 -3.58 -12.09
C PHE A 34 -13.78 -2.78 -13.33
N PHE A 35 -14.46 -1.65 -13.13
CA PHE A 35 -14.78 -0.73 -14.21
C PHE A 35 -13.54 0.05 -14.69
N GLU A 36 -12.55 0.20 -13.80
CA GLU A 36 -11.25 0.81 -14.05
C GLU A 36 -10.20 -0.07 -13.37
N GLU A 37 -9.01 -0.19 -13.97
CA GLU A 37 -7.92 -0.90 -13.29
C GLU A 37 -7.65 -0.24 -11.94
N PRO A 38 -7.60 -1.00 -10.84
CA PRO A 38 -7.21 -0.44 -9.57
C PRO A 38 -5.84 0.23 -9.72
N GLU A 39 -5.66 1.40 -9.12
CA GLU A 39 -4.33 2.01 -9.01
C GLU A 39 -3.35 0.95 -8.48
N THR A 40 -2.13 0.96 -9.03
CA THR A 40 -1.08 0.00 -8.67
C THR A 40 -0.96 -0.07 -7.17
N THR A 41 -0.80 -1.29 -6.66
CA THR A 41 -0.56 -1.45 -5.23
C THR A 41 0.80 -0.85 -4.88
N VAL A 42 0.95 -0.37 -3.64
CA VAL A 42 2.24 0.13 -3.13
C VAL A 42 3.37 -0.88 -3.35
N ASN A 43 3.08 -2.18 -3.35
CA ASN A 43 4.07 -3.22 -3.63
C ASN A 43 4.46 -3.25 -5.12
N GLU A 44 3.52 -3.09 -6.04
CA GLU A 44 3.79 -3.00 -7.48
C GLU A 44 4.60 -1.74 -7.81
N ASP A 45 4.34 -0.61 -7.15
CA ASP A 45 5.14 0.61 -7.29
C ASP A 45 6.60 0.39 -6.86
N ILE A 46 6.81 -0.34 -5.75
CA ILE A 46 8.15 -0.67 -5.25
C ILE A 46 8.87 -1.65 -6.19
N GLU A 47 8.15 -2.55 -6.85
CA GLU A 47 8.75 -3.50 -7.79
C GLU A 47 9.10 -2.86 -9.13
N THR A 48 8.30 -1.91 -9.59
CA THR A 48 8.45 -1.22 -10.87
C THR A 48 9.46 -0.07 -10.83
N ASP A 49 9.78 0.46 -9.65
CA ASP A 49 10.82 1.47 -9.43
C ASP A 49 12.02 0.92 -8.61
N PRO A 50 13.12 0.49 -9.28
CA PRO A 50 14.33 0.02 -8.63
C PRO A 50 15.00 1.06 -7.71
N GLU A 51 14.86 2.36 -8.01
CA GLU A 51 15.43 3.44 -7.20
C GLU A 51 14.65 3.57 -5.88
N LEU A 52 13.32 3.56 -5.95
CA LEU A 52 12.45 3.55 -4.77
C LEU A 52 12.73 2.33 -3.89
N LYS A 53 12.84 1.13 -4.50
CA LYS A 53 13.20 -0.10 -3.78
C LYS A 53 14.54 0.03 -3.08
N GLY A 54 15.55 0.59 -3.75
CA GLY A 54 16.87 0.86 -3.18
C GLY A 54 16.79 1.78 -1.96
N LYS A 55 16.11 2.92 -2.08
CA LYS A 55 15.91 3.89 -0.99
C LYS A 55 15.20 3.26 0.22
N LEU A 56 14.17 2.44 -0.02
CA LEU A 56 13.44 1.77 1.07
C LEU A 56 14.29 0.71 1.79
N ILE A 57 15.12 -0.05 1.06
CA ILE A 57 16.06 -1.01 1.65
C ILE A 57 17.09 -0.27 2.52
N GLN A 58 17.62 0.84 2.03
CA GLN A 58 18.57 1.68 2.77
C GLN A 58 17.92 2.25 4.03
N ALA A 59 16.74 2.88 3.92
CA ALA A 59 16.03 3.45 5.06
C ALA A 59 15.72 2.40 6.14
N LYS A 60 15.32 1.18 5.74
CA LYS A 60 15.12 0.07 6.70
C LYS A 60 16.39 -0.30 7.45
N ARG A 61 17.55 -0.28 6.78
CA ARG A 61 18.85 -0.53 7.41
C ARG A 61 19.21 0.59 8.38
N GLU A 62 19.09 1.84 7.96
CA GLU A 62 19.36 3.01 8.80
C GLU A 62 18.50 3.02 10.07
N ILE A 63 17.21 2.70 9.96
CA ILE A 63 16.32 2.55 11.13
C ILE A 63 16.81 1.45 12.07
N LYS A 64 17.21 0.29 11.53
CA LYS A 64 17.71 -0.83 12.32
C LYS A 64 19.02 -0.50 13.03
N ASP A 65 19.90 0.23 12.36
CA ASP A 65 21.22 0.61 12.86
C ASP A 65 21.15 1.84 13.80
N GLY A 66 19.96 2.42 14.01
CA GLY A 66 19.74 3.56 14.90
C GLY A 66 20.10 4.91 14.27
N HIS A 67 20.34 4.94 12.97
CA HIS A 67 20.54 6.16 12.17
C HIS A 67 19.19 6.84 11.88
N VAL A 68 18.52 7.26 12.95
CA VAL A 68 17.25 7.98 12.90
C VAL A 68 17.44 9.35 13.52
N PHE A 69 16.89 10.37 12.86
CA PHE A 69 17.01 11.75 13.30
C PHE A 69 15.62 12.31 13.57
N SER A 70 15.45 12.98 14.71
CA SER A 70 14.26 13.79 14.91
C SER A 70 14.36 15.08 14.08
N THR A 71 13.23 15.76 13.89
CA THR A 71 13.21 17.06 13.21
C THR A 71 14.18 18.07 13.85
N VAL A 72 14.33 18.03 15.17
CA VAL A 72 15.24 18.92 15.90
C VAL A 72 16.71 18.59 15.61
N ASP A 73 17.04 17.31 15.45
CA ASP A 73 18.40 16.88 15.13
C ASP A 73 18.78 17.31 13.71
N VAL A 74 17.86 17.13 12.75
CA VAL A 74 18.06 17.57 11.36
C VAL A 74 18.29 19.09 11.29
N LEU A 75 17.50 19.90 12.01
CA LEU A 75 17.69 21.35 12.05
C LEU A 75 19.09 21.74 12.57
N LYS A 76 19.57 21.06 13.61
CA LYS A 76 20.92 21.31 14.14
C LYS A 76 22.02 20.89 13.16
N MET A 77 21.82 19.82 12.40
CA MET A 77 22.78 19.37 11.39
C MET A 77 22.88 20.40 10.25
N ILE A 78 21.75 20.96 9.81
CA ILE A 78 21.71 22.06 8.83
C ILE A 78 22.44 23.29 9.36
N ASP A 79 22.14 23.71 10.60
CA ASP A 79 22.79 24.87 11.22
C ASP A 79 24.32 24.70 11.36
N ARG A 80 24.80 23.45 11.41
CA ARG A 80 26.22 23.09 11.48
C ARG A 80 26.87 22.84 10.11
N GLY A 81 26.09 22.83 9.02
CA GLY A 81 26.58 22.51 7.68
C GLY A 81 27.00 21.04 7.51
N GLU A 82 26.42 20.14 8.30
CA GLU A 82 26.66 18.69 8.22
C GLU A 82 25.82 18.03 7.11
N ILE A 83 24.80 18.74 6.60
CA ILE A 83 23.93 18.41 5.45
C ILE A 83 23.71 19.67 4.60
#